data_AF-A0A965QNT1-F1
#
_entry.id   AF-A0A965QNT1-F1
#
_cell.length_a   1.000
_cell.length_b   1.000
_cell.length_c   1.000
_cell.angle_alpha   90.00
_cell.angle_beta   90.00
_cell.angle_gamma   90.00
#
_symmetry.space_group_name_H-M   'P 1'
#
loop_
_entity.id
_entity.type
_entity.pdbx_description
1 polymer ?
#
loop_
_entity_poly.entity_id
_entity_poly.type
_entity_poly.pdbx_seq_one_letter_code
_entity_poly.pdbx_strand_id
1 'polypeptide(L)'
;MYSKIADQKNNFLLESVEGGERWAQYSIIGFDCIDTIKVSGNTIETSIAGVTNKFISENPLEAIEELTAQYQAPDIENLPRFHGGYVGFFAYESSQYAESKIAKLPSKGSKFNEHMPDIMLVKAEK
;
A
#
# COMPACT_ATOMS: atom_id res chain seq x y z
N MET A 1 14.86 -15.56 -7.60
CA MET A 1 13.76 -16.11 -6.78
C MET A 1 12.44 -15.40 -7.10
N TYR A 2 12.39 -14.06 -7.01
CA TYR A 2 11.23 -13.26 -7.43
C TYR A 2 10.77 -13.50 -8.88
N SER A 3 11.68 -13.72 -9.83
CA SER A 3 11.32 -14.00 -11.24
C SER A 3 10.40 -15.22 -11.45
N LYS A 4 10.27 -16.10 -10.45
CA LYS A 4 9.36 -17.27 -10.51
C LYS A 4 7.90 -16.91 -10.14
N ILE A 5 7.67 -15.76 -9.54
CA ILE A 5 6.37 -15.31 -9.01
C ILE A 5 5.98 -13.91 -9.50
N ALA A 6 6.77 -13.32 -10.40
CA ALA A 6 6.57 -11.97 -10.88
C ALA A 6 5.22 -11.77 -11.62
N ASP A 7 4.67 -12.84 -12.19
CA ASP A 7 3.40 -12.81 -12.94
C ASP A 7 2.16 -12.94 -12.04
N GLN A 8 2.34 -13.19 -10.74
CA GLN A 8 1.23 -13.24 -9.79
C GLN A 8 0.85 -11.82 -9.34
N LYS A 9 -0.44 -11.63 -9.05
CA LYS A 9 -0.96 -10.32 -8.60
C LYS A 9 -0.57 -10.05 -7.16
N ASN A 10 -0.44 -8.77 -6.83
CA ASN A 10 -0.20 -8.27 -5.46
C ASN A 10 1.11 -8.75 -4.82
N ASN A 11 2.11 -9.10 -5.63
CA ASN A 11 3.44 -9.44 -5.15
C ASN A 11 4.33 -8.20 -5.11
N PHE A 12 5.32 -8.20 -4.22
CA PHE A 12 6.31 -7.11 -4.15
C PHE A 12 7.70 -7.62 -3.81
N LEU A 13 8.69 -6.82 -4.19
CA LEU A 13 10.10 -6.98 -3.81
C LEU A 13 10.62 -5.61 -3.40
N LEU A 14 11.09 -5.49 -2.16
CA LEU A 14 11.78 -4.30 -1.64
C LEU A 14 13.23 -4.67 -1.36
N GLU A 15 14.16 -3.97 -2.00
CA GLU A 15 15.60 -4.13 -1.80
C GLU A 15 16.17 -2.81 -1.30
N SER A 16 16.91 -2.86 -0.19
CA SER A 16 17.57 -1.68 0.37
C SER A 16 18.98 -1.54 -0.23
N VAL A 17 19.40 -0.37 -0.69
CA VAL A 17 20.79 -0.15 -1.12
C VAL A 17 21.39 0.94 -0.24
N GLU A 18 22.33 0.58 0.63
CA GLU A 18 23.15 1.54 1.35
C GLU A 18 24.43 1.84 0.55
N GLY A 19 24.44 2.98 -0.14
CA GLY A 19 25.64 3.62 -0.69
C GLY A 19 26.50 2.74 -1.58
N GLY A 20 26.08 2.51 -2.84
CA GLY A 20 26.91 2.18 -4.01
C GLY A 20 27.73 0.87 -4.02
N GLU A 21 28.33 0.46 -2.91
CA GLU A 21 29.33 -0.61 -2.80
C GLU A 21 28.96 -1.70 -1.78
N ARG A 22 27.92 -1.53 -0.97
CA ARG A 22 27.40 -2.59 -0.09
C ARG A 22 26.01 -3.05 -0.54
N TRP A 23 25.92 -4.33 -0.89
CA TRP A 23 24.64 -5.01 -1.11
C TRP A 23 23.75 -4.88 0.13
N ALA A 24 22.44 -4.76 -0.11
CA ALA A 24 21.38 -4.81 0.89
C ALA A 24 21.66 -5.85 1.97
N GLN A 25 21.56 -5.51 3.25
CA GLN A 25 21.51 -6.54 4.29
C GLN A 25 20.24 -7.39 4.21
N TYR A 26 19.16 -6.88 3.59
CA TYR A 26 17.86 -7.54 3.51
C TYR A 26 17.12 -7.24 2.21
N SER A 27 16.49 -8.26 1.63
CA SER A 27 15.43 -8.12 0.62
C SER A 27 14.12 -8.62 1.23
N ILE A 28 13.04 -7.88 1.05
CA ILE A 28 11.70 -8.24 1.53
C ILE A 28 10.87 -8.65 0.32
N ILE A 29 10.34 -9.86 0.34
CA ILE A 29 9.49 -10.40 -0.72
C ILE A 29 8.13 -10.73 -0.10
N GLY A 30 7.07 -10.14 -0.65
CA GLY A 30 5.69 -10.54 -0.38
C GLY A 30 5.10 -11.21 -1.60
N PHE A 31 4.37 -12.31 -1.38
CA PHE A 31 3.70 -13.06 -2.42
C PHE A 31 2.32 -13.53 -1.95
N ASP A 32 1.39 -13.68 -2.90
CA ASP A 32 0.01 -14.10 -2.63
C ASP A 32 -0.69 -13.20 -1.59
N CYS A 33 -0.46 -11.89 -1.67
CA CYS A 33 -1.11 -10.91 -0.79
C CYS A 33 -2.56 -10.69 -1.26
N ILE A 34 -3.47 -11.51 -0.74
CA ILE A 34 -4.90 -11.51 -1.11
C ILE A 34 -5.64 -10.30 -0.52
N ASP A 35 -5.22 -9.87 0.67
CA ASP A 35 -5.82 -8.75 1.38
C ASP A 35 -5.35 -7.42 0.78
N THR A 36 -6.29 -6.59 0.33
CA THR A 36 -6.00 -5.32 -0.36
C THR A 36 -6.89 -4.18 0.11
N ILE A 37 -6.36 -2.96 0.06
CA ILE A 37 -7.08 -1.70 0.26
C ILE A 37 -6.76 -0.80 -0.94
N LYS A 38 -7.79 -0.28 -1.61
CA LYS A 38 -7.69 0.65 -2.74
C LYS A 38 -8.48 1.91 -2.43
N VAL A 39 -7.91 3.06 -2.76
CA VAL A 39 -8.59 4.36 -2.65
C VAL A 39 -8.58 5.08 -3.99
N SER A 40 -9.75 5.52 -4.43
CA SER A 40 -9.94 6.38 -5.60
C SER A 40 -10.93 7.49 -5.26
N GLY A 41 -10.43 8.72 -5.11
CA GLY A 41 -11.21 9.80 -4.51
C GLY A 41 -11.72 9.42 -3.11
N ASN A 42 -13.02 9.57 -2.90
CA ASN A 42 -13.69 9.22 -1.65
C ASN A 42 -14.11 7.75 -1.60
N THR A 43 -13.77 6.94 -2.60
CA THR A 43 -14.18 5.54 -2.68
C THR A 43 -13.09 4.64 -2.15
N ILE A 44 -13.45 3.77 -1.21
CA ILE A 44 -12.58 2.77 -0.63
C ILE A 44 -13.09 1.39 -1.03
N GLU A 45 -12.20 0.59 -1.62
CA GLU A 45 -12.45 -0.80 -1.97
C GLU A 45 -11.49 -1.69 -1.17
N THR A 46 -12.03 -2.65 -0.44
CA THR A 46 -11.24 -3.60 0.34
C THR A 46 -11.52 -5.02 -0.14
N SER A 47 -10.50 -5.87 -0.16
CA SER A 47 -10.63 -7.32 -0.18
C SER A 47 -9.96 -7.82 1.07
N ILE A 48 -10.69 -8.39 2.03
CA ILE A 48 -10.13 -8.86 3.31
C ILE A 48 -10.70 -10.25 3.58
N ALA A 49 -9.83 -11.24 3.77
CA ALA A 49 -10.20 -12.65 3.98
C ALA A 49 -11.16 -13.19 2.90
N GLY A 50 -10.97 -12.76 1.65
CA GLY A 50 -11.82 -13.13 0.51
C GLY A 50 -13.15 -12.38 0.41
N VAL A 51 -13.46 -11.48 1.35
CA VAL A 51 -14.65 -10.63 1.31
C VAL A 51 -14.31 -9.28 0.69
N THR A 52 -14.97 -8.96 -0.42
CA THR A 52 -14.86 -7.65 -1.06
C THR A 52 -15.91 -6.68 -0.51
N ASN A 53 -15.50 -5.49 -0.13
CA ASN A 53 -16.38 -4.41 0.29
C ASN A 53 -16.04 -3.11 -0.45
N LYS A 54 -17.04 -2.24 -0.62
CA LYS A 54 -16.88 -0.92 -1.26
C LYS A 54 -17.74 0.10 -0.54
N PHE A 55 -17.14 1.19 -0.10
CA PHE A 55 -17.83 2.25 0.63
C PHE A 55 -17.23 3.63 0.33
N ILE A 56 -17.96 4.67 0.72
CA ILE A 56 -17.52 6.06 0.57
C ILE A 56 -17.06 6.57 1.94
N SER A 57 -15.91 7.25 1.99
CA SER A 57 -15.45 8.02 3.15
C SER A 57 -15.11 9.44 2.72
N GLU A 58 -15.51 10.42 3.54
CA GLU A 58 -15.09 11.81 3.36
C GLU A 58 -13.62 12.02 3.74
N ASN A 59 -13.06 11.12 4.55
CA ASN A 59 -11.66 11.11 4.95
C ASN A 59 -11.02 9.75 4.63
N PRO A 60 -10.44 9.58 3.43
CA PRO A 60 -9.85 8.30 3.04
C PRO A 60 -8.63 7.89 3.88
N LEU A 61 -7.86 8.84 4.41
CA LEU A 61 -6.69 8.53 5.24
C LEU A 61 -7.09 7.98 6.61
N GLU A 62 -8.13 8.55 7.23
CA GLU A 62 -8.70 8.04 8.48
C GLU A 62 -9.32 6.65 8.27
N ALA A 63 -10.02 6.42 7.16
CA ALA A 63 -10.53 5.09 6.83
C ALA A 63 -9.41 4.04 6.68
N ILE A 64 -8.26 4.40 6.09
CA ILE A 64 -7.09 3.52 6.04
C ILE A 64 -6.55 3.26 7.45
N GLU A 65 -6.45 4.30 8.29
CA GLU A 65 -5.97 4.18 9.66
C GLU A 65 -6.85 3.19 10.46
N GLU A 66 -8.18 3.33 10.40
CA GLU A 66 -9.12 2.41 11.04
C GLU A 66 -8.97 0.96 10.54
N LEU A 67 -8.90 0.77 9.21
CA LEU A 67 -8.75 -0.55 8.59
C LEU A 67 -7.44 -1.26 8.99
N THR A 68 -6.38 -0.48 9.20
CA THR A 68 -5.04 -0.98 9.50
C THR A 68 -4.73 -1.03 11.01
N ALA A 69 -5.46 -0.30 11.85
CA ALA A 69 -5.24 -0.21 13.30
C ALA A 69 -5.29 -1.58 14.01
N GLN A 70 -6.10 -2.50 13.49
CA GLN A 70 -6.22 -3.88 14.01
C GLN A 70 -5.00 -4.77 13.69
N TYR A 71 -4.07 -4.31 12.86
CA TYR A 71 -2.89 -5.06 12.41
C TYR A 71 -1.60 -4.38 12.88
N GLN A 72 -1.22 -4.66 14.12
CA GLN A 72 0.08 -4.23 14.66
C GLN A 72 1.07 -5.40 14.66
N ALA A 73 2.16 -5.25 13.91
CA ALA A 73 3.27 -6.20 13.97
C ALA A 73 3.99 -6.07 15.32
N PRO A 74 4.27 -7.16 16.04
CA PRO A 74 5.03 -7.10 17.27
C PRO A 74 6.48 -6.67 16.97
N ASP A 75 7.03 -5.79 17.82
CA ASP A 75 8.46 -5.51 17.81
C ASP A 75 9.19 -6.67 18.49
N ILE A 76 10.03 -7.37 17.73
CA ILE A 76 10.77 -8.54 18.19
C ILE A 76 12.26 -8.25 18.06
N GLU A 77 12.94 -8.33 19.19
CA GLU A 77 14.38 -8.12 19.28
C GLU A 77 15.14 -9.07 18.34
N ASN A 78 16.15 -8.55 17.63
CA ASN A 78 17.02 -9.26 16.68
C ASN A 78 16.38 -9.72 15.36
N LEU A 79 15.19 -9.21 15.04
CA LEU A 79 14.43 -9.60 13.86
C LEU A 79 14.36 -8.37 12.90
N PRO A 80 14.44 -8.51 11.54
CA PRO A 80 14.51 -7.36 10.63
C PRO A 80 13.35 -6.37 10.81
N ARG A 81 13.53 -5.06 10.62
CA ARG A 81 12.51 -4.04 10.95
C ARG A 81 11.10 -4.23 10.32
N PHE A 82 10.94 -5.12 9.36
CA PHE A 82 9.67 -5.44 8.74
C PHE A 82 9.26 -6.89 9.05
N HIS A 83 8.15 -7.07 9.79
CA HIS A 83 7.59 -8.37 10.20
C HIS A 83 6.15 -8.60 9.70
N GLY A 84 5.78 -7.91 8.62
CA GLY A 84 4.42 -7.89 8.09
C GLY A 84 3.73 -6.53 8.28
N GLY A 85 2.52 -6.44 7.76
CA GLY A 85 1.73 -5.20 7.70
C GLY A 85 1.34 -4.84 6.27
N TYR A 86 0.86 -3.63 6.06
CA TYR A 86 0.46 -3.17 4.73
C TYR A 86 1.63 -2.56 3.96
N VAL A 87 1.80 -2.99 2.71
CA VAL A 87 2.82 -2.52 1.77
C VAL A 87 2.12 -2.05 0.50
N GLY A 88 2.62 -0.99 -0.11
CA GLY A 88 2.07 -0.50 -1.36
C GLY A 88 2.50 0.91 -1.66
N PHE A 89 1.62 1.70 -2.24
CA PHE A 89 1.93 3.05 -2.66
C PHE A 89 0.81 4.04 -2.35
N PHE A 90 1.23 5.30 -2.21
CA PHE A 90 0.41 6.50 -2.21
C PHE A 90 0.83 7.30 -3.45
N ALA A 91 -0.06 7.43 -4.43
CA ALA A 91 0.18 8.21 -5.64
C ALA A 91 0.26 9.70 -5.30
N TYR A 92 0.81 10.50 -6.22
CA TYR A 92 0.97 11.94 -6.01
C TYR A 92 -0.37 12.62 -5.69
N GLU A 93 -1.43 12.21 -6.38
CA GLU A 93 -2.79 12.70 -6.24
C GLU A 93 -3.35 12.48 -4.83
N SER A 94 -2.90 11.46 -4.09
CA SER A 94 -3.35 11.18 -2.72
C SER A 94 -3.00 12.30 -1.72
N SER A 95 -2.05 13.17 -2.06
CA SER A 95 -1.71 14.35 -1.25
C SER A 95 -2.91 15.29 -1.01
N GLN A 96 -3.90 15.28 -1.90
CA GLN A 96 -5.14 16.04 -1.74
C GLN A 96 -5.97 15.62 -0.52
N TYR A 97 -5.80 14.39 -0.03
CA TYR A 97 -6.49 13.88 1.16
C TYR A 97 -5.92 14.44 2.45
N ALA A 98 -4.62 14.77 2.47
CA ALA A 98 -3.97 15.36 3.64
C ALA A 98 -4.11 16.90 3.67
N GLU A 99 -4.16 17.55 2.50
CA GLU A 99 -4.02 19.00 2.40
C GLU A 99 -5.15 19.65 1.60
N SER A 100 -6.05 20.35 2.28
CA SER A 100 -7.21 21.00 1.64
C SER A 100 -6.81 22.07 0.61
N LYS A 101 -5.60 22.64 0.71
CA LYS A 101 -5.10 23.58 -0.31
C LYS A 101 -4.82 22.87 -1.63
N ILE A 102 -4.26 21.66 -1.58
CA ILE A 102 -3.99 20.83 -2.76
C ILE A 102 -5.32 20.38 -3.39
N ALA A 103 -6.28 19.95 -2.58
CA ALA A 103 -7.61 19.55 -3.05
C ALA A 103 -8.38 20.66 -3.80
N LYS A 104 -8.05 21.93 -3.54
CA LYS A 104 -8.68 23.09 -4.20
C LYS A 104 -7.94 23.56 -5.46
N LEU A 105 -6.77 23.00 -5.76
CA LEU A 105 -6.03 23.36 -6.96
C LEU A 105 -6.79 22.91 -8.22
N PRO A 106 -6.65 23.64 -9.34
CA PRO A 106 -7.20 23.18 -10.61
C PRO A 106 -6.54 21.85 -11.00
N SER A 107 -7.30 20.77 -10.92
CA SER A 107 -6.82 19.45 -11.33
C SER A 107 -6.91 19.32 -12.85
N LYS A 108 -5.78 18.95 -13.48
CA LYS A 108 -5.85 18.28 -14.79
C LYS A 108 -6.12 16.83 -14.49
N GLY A 109 -7.26 16.29 -14.92
CA GLY A 109 -7.62 14.90 -14.70
C GLY A 109 -6.43 13.97 -15.00
N SER A 110 -6.14 13.05 -14.07
CA SER A 110 -5.00 12.16 -14.23
C SER A 110 -5.28 11.18 -15.36
N LYS A 111 -4.28 10.97 -16.21
CA LYS A 111 -4.36 10.03 -17.35
C LYS A 111 -4.44 8.57 -16.89
N PHE A 112 -4.23 8.32 -15.60
CA PHE A 112 -4.14 6.97 -15.03
C PHE A 112 -5.34 6.62 -14.15
N ASN A 113 -6.32 7.52 -13.97
CA ASN A 113 -7.46 7.33 -13.07
C ASN A 113 -8.29 6.06 -13.36
N GLU A 114 -8.31 5.59 -14.60
CA GLU A 114 -9.03 4.37 -14.99
C GLU A 114 -8.28 3.07 -14.59
N HIS A 115 -6.98 3.15 -14.34
CA HIS A 115 -6.11 1.98 -14.19
C HIS A 115 -5.35 1.96 -12.86
N MET A 116 -5.16 3.12 -12.23
CA MET A 116 -4.35 3.29 -11.03
C MET A 116 -5.17 3.98 -9.94
N PRO A 117 -5.38 3.34 -8.78
CA PRO A 117 -5.96 4.01 -7.64
C PRO A 117 -4.99 5.07 -7.09
N ASP A 118 -5.48 6.02 -6.32
CA ASP A 118 -4.66 7.02 -5.64
C ASP A 118 -3.83 6.38 -4.52
N ILE A 119 -4.36 5.32 -3.89
CA ILE A 119 -3.66 4.53 -2.88
C ILE A 119 -3.95 3.06 -3.14
N MET A 120 -2.91 2.22 -3.10
CA MET A 120 -3.03 0.76 -3.15
C MET A 120 -2.16 0.17 -2.05
N LEU A 121 -2.75 -0.64 -1.18
CA LEU A 121 -2.05 -1.38 -0.15
C LEU A 121 -2.39 -2.86 -0.26
N VAL A 122 -1.40 -3.70 -0.04
CA VAL A 122 -1.52 -5.16 0.09
C VAL A 122 -1.03 -5.57 1.46
N LYS A 123 -1.71 -6.50 2.11
CA LYS A 123 -1.27 -7.01 3.42
C LYS A 123 -0.23 -8.10 3.20
N ALA A 124 0.98 -7.87 3.71
CA ALA A 124 2.01 -8.88 3.85
C ALA A 124 1.80 -9.58 5.18
N GLU A 125 1.48 -10.87 5.12
CA GLU A 125 1.44 -11.73 6.31
C GLU A 125 2.85 -12.24 6.66
N LYS A 126 2.99 -12.75 7.89
CA LYS A 126 4.24 -13.28 8.42
C LYS A 126 4.55 -14.68 7.87
#